data_AF-A0A524J9E1-F1
#
_entry.id   AF-A0A524J9E1-F1
#
_cell.length_a   1.000
_cell.length_b   1.000
_cell.length_c   1.000
_cell.angle_alpha   90.00
_cell.angle_beta   90.00
_cell.angle_gamma   90.00
#
_symmetry.space_group_name_H-M   'P 1'
#
loop_
_entity.id
_entity.type
_entity.pdbx_description
1 polymer ?
#
loop_
_entity_poly.entity_id
_entity_poly.type
_entity_poly.pdbx_seq_one_letter_code
_entity_poly.pdbx_strand_id
1 'polypeptide(L)'
;AVLYAPADKLVDAVEHSATSDAIKKLREELNHAELLLVDDMQFLGANEQAQGEMVHIIDSLIDSGKQVVLASDRLPTAIPGFSDRLNARIQKGLTVDLLPPDENTRIKLVRVKAHEKKLKLSDEIVKYIAEKVTQNVREIESTLNKVVAFSTIMKMEIDMTLISDILKPLAPVQETRKEIMKEVNIQPGHCYLIEEEKPTYSNVLMERMMAENYRGLIITRMNPKRIRDAFVNDPRILWLTDKDSSMEKTVPPSLEMIIHKIQEFMSEEGNSMVVLDGIQYLISNTNFDSVLRFLRSIIDEVSESKCIFAVSISPETMKEQEISIMEREMEVLNLT
;
A
#
# COMPACT_ATOMS: atom_id res chain seq x y z
N ALA A 1 17.71 -14.78 35.82
CA ALA A 1 17.49 -13.58 34.98
C ALA A 1 16.36 -13.83 33.98
N VAL A 2 15.52 -12.82 33.70
CA VAL A 2 14.48 -12.88 32.67
C VAL A 2 15.09 -12.42 31.34
N LEU A 3 14.95 -13.20 30.27
CA LEU A 3 15.40 -12.85 28.92
C LEU A 3 14.22 -12.78 27.95
N TYR A 4 14.26 -11.80 27.06
CA TYR A 4 13.31 -11.62 25.97
C TYR A 4 14.06 -11.67 24.63
N ALA A 5 13.56 -12.46 23.70
CA ALA A 5 14.10 -12.55 22.35
C ALA A 5 12.98 -12.77 21.33
N PRO A 6 12.82 -11.90 20.31
CA PRO A 6 11.99 -12.23 19.17
C PRO A 6 12.64 -13.38 18.37
N ALA A 7 11.81 -14.25 17.78
CA ALA A 7 12.29 -15.44 17.08
C ALA A 7 13.08 -15.11 15.80
N ASP A 8 12.85 -13.95 15.18
CA ASP A 8 13.58 -13.46 14.02
C ASP A 8 15.08 -13.33 14.27
N LYS A 9 15.50 -12.90 15.48
CA LYS A 9 16.92 -12.81 15.85
C LYS A 9 17.60 -14.16 15.84
N LEU A 10 16.88 -15.24 16.15
CA LEU A 10 17.44 -16.59 16.04
C LEU A 10 17.61 -16.98 14.57
N VAL A 11 16.65 -16.63 13.72
CA VAL A 11 16.74 -16.84 12.26
C VAL A 11 17.93 -16.06 11.70
N ASP A 12 18.01 -14.76 11.97
CA ASP A 12 19.10 -13.89 11.54
C ASP A 12 20.46 -14.41 12.00
N ALA A 13 20.55 -14.81 13.28
CA ALA A 13 21.78 -15.37 13.81
C ALA A 13 22.17 -16.65 13.07
N VAL A 14 21.23 -17.53 12.75
CA VAL A 14 21.49 -18.77 12.01
C VAL A 14 21.88 -18.50 10.55
N GLU A 15 21.25 -17.52 9.89
CA GLU A 15 21.50 -17.20 8.47
C GLU A 15 22.76 -16.38 8.24
N HIS A 16 23.06 -15.42 9.11
CA HIS A 16 24.19 -14.49 8.95
C HIS A 16 25.46 -14.97 9.66
N SER A 17 25.37 -16.00 10.49
CA SER A 17 26.56 -16.61 11.05
C SER A 17 27.18 -17.62 10.08
N ALA A 18 28.21 -17.16 9.36
CA ALA A 18 29.10 -18.04 8.59
C ALA A 18 29.87 -19.04 9.48
N THR A 19 29.74 -18.99 10.81
CA THR A 19 30.50 -19.78 11.79
C THR A 19 29.63 -20.29 12.94
N SER A 20 29.84 -21.57 13.30
CA SER A 20 29.20 -22.28 14.42
C SER A 20 29.29 -21.55 15.77
N ASP A 21 30.29 -20.69 15.96
CA ASP A 21 30.55 -19.97 17.21
C ASP A 21 29.49 -18.94 17.58
N ALA A 22 28.87 -18.27 16.59
CA ALA A 22 27.84 -17.26 16.87
C ALA A 22 26.52 -17.92 17.33
N ILE A 23 26.13 -19.02 16.69
CA ILE A 23 24.98 -19.84 17.12
C ILE A 23 25.21 -20.37 18.53
N LYS A 24 26.42 -20.87 18.79
CA LYS A 24 26.80 -21.39 20.12
C LYS A 24 26.71 -20.30 21.19
N LYS A 25 27.22 -19.10 20.92
CA LYS A 25 27.17 -17.96 21.85
C LYS A 25 25.73 -17.54 22.15
N LEU A 26 24.88 -17.47 21.12
CA LEU A 26 23.46 -17.17 21.30
C LEU A 26 22.75 -18.24 22.14
N ARG A 27 23.03 -19.52 21.86
CA ARG A 27 22.50 -20.64 22.64
C ARG A 27 22.94 -20.57 24.09
N GLU A 28 24.21 -20.28 24.35
CA GLU A 28 24.74 -20.07 25.70
C GLU A 28 23.99 -18.92 26.38
N GLU A 29 23.89 -17.75 25.75
CA GLU A 29 23.18 -16.60 26.29
C GLU A 29 21.74 -16.94 26.69
N LEU A 30 20.98 -17.56 25.80
CA LEU A 30 19.57 -17.92 26.04
C LEU A 30 19.42 -19.00 27.12
N ASN A 31 20.33 -19.98 27.17
CA ASN A 31 20.29 -21.05 28.18
C ASN A 31 20.58 -20.58 29.61
N HIS A 32 21.12 -19.37 29.80
CA HIS A 32 21.30 -18.79 31.14
C HIS A 32 20.02 -18.14 31.71
N ALA A 33 18.94 -18.01 30.92
CA ALA A 33 17.66 -17.49 31.41
C ALA A 33 17.11 -18.34 32.56
N GLU A 34 16.43 -17.73 33.53
CA GLU A 34 15.52 -18.43 34.46
C GLU A 34 14.08 -18.43 33.91
N LEU A 35 13.77 -17.40 33.12
CA LEU A 35 12.55 -17.25 32.33
C LEU A 35 12.95 -16.73 30.94
N LEU A 36 12.64 -17.50 29.90
CA LEU A 36 12.80 -17.09 28.51
C LEU A 36 11.44 -16.72 27.92
N LEU A 37 11.32 -15.51 27.40
CA LEU A 37 10.18 -15.02 26.63
C LEU A 37 10.58 -14.97 25.16
N VAL A 38 9.89 -15.75 24.32
CA VAL A 38 10.09 -15.74 22.87
C VAL A 38 8.85 -15.23 22.18
N ASP A 39 9.02 -14.18 21.37
CA ASP A 39 7.93 -13.58 20.59
C ASP A 39 8.03 -13.94 19.10
N ASP A 40 6.92 -13.79 18.38
CA ASP A 40 6.82 -13.97 16.94
C ASP A 40 7.35 -15.32 16.41
N MET A 41 6.99 -16.43 17.06
CA MET A 41 7.43 -17.78 16.69
C MET A 41 7.16 -18.14 15.22
N GLN A 42 6.21 -17.49 14.55
CA GLN A 42 5.90 -17.69 13.13
C GLN A 42 7.09 -17.48 12.19
N PHE A 43 8.08 -16.65 12.57
CA PHE A 43 9.27 -16.41 11.74
C PHE A 43 10.19 -17.62 11.62
N LEU A 44 10.12 -18.59 12.55
CA LEU A 44 10.91 -19.82 12.45
C LEU A 44 10.47 -20.74 11.32
N GLY A 45 9.25 -20.57 10.79
CA GLY A 45 8.62 -21.55 9.89
C GLY A 45 9.44 -21.88 8.63
N ALA A 46 10.14 -20.90 8.06
CA ALA A 46 10.94 -21.10 6.84
C ALA A 46 12.36 -21.63 7.09
N ASN A 47 12.85 -21.64 8.34
CA ASN A 47 14.25 -21.93 8.66
C ASN A 47 14.37 -23.17 9.58
N GLU A 48 14.57 -24.34 8.98
CA GLU A 48 14.66 -25.63 9.70
C GLU A 48 15.78 -25.66 10.74
N GLN A 49 16.92 -25.00 10.45
CA GLN A 49 18.05 -24.95 11.36
C GLN A 49 17.72 -24.13 12.61
N ALA A 50 17.09 -22.96 12.46
CA ALA A 50 16.62 -22.15 13.56
C ALA A 50 15.55 -22.88 14.40
N GLN A 51 14.65 -23.64 13.76
CA GLN A 51 13.71 -24.50 14.48
C GLN A 51 14.43 -25.57 15.31
N GLY A 52 15.47 -26.20 14.75
CA GLY A 52 16.30 -27.18 15.46
C GLY A 52 16.96 -26.59 16.71
N GLU A 53 17.57 -25.40 16.58
CA GLU A 53 18.16 -24.66 17.69
C GLU A 53 17.13 -24.30 18.76
N MET A 54 15.95 -23.84 18.35
CA MET A 54 14.86 -23.51 19.29
C MET A 54 14.41 -24.74 20.09
N VAL A 55 14.29 -25.92 19.46
CA VAL A 55 13.98 -27.16 20.19
C VAL A 55 15.06 -27.46 21.24
N HIS A 56 16.34 -27.28 20.90
CA HIS A 56 17.44 -27.51 21.84
C HIS A 56 17.42 -26.53 23.03
N ILE A 57 17.12 -25.25 22.77
CA ILE A 57 17.00 -24.23 23.83
C ILE A 57 15.82 -24.55 24.76
N ILE A 58 14.65 -24.88 24.19
CA ILE A 58 13.45 -25.24 24.96
C ILE A 58 13.72 -26.47 25.83
N ASP A 59 14.24 -27.56 25.24
CA ASP A 59 14.52 -28.80 25.97
C ASP A 59 15.53 -28.52 27.10
N SER A 60 16.62 -27.79 26.83
CA SER A 60 17.66 -27.46 27.82
C SER A 60 17.14 -26.62 29.01
N LEU A 61 16.26 -25.65 28.76
CA LEU A 61 15.69 -24.80 29.80
C LEU A 61 14.68 -25.58 30.66
N ILE A 62 13.79 -26.35 30.02
CA ILE A 62 12.79 -27.16 30.72
C ILE A 62 13.47 -28.22 31.59
N ASP A 63 14.46 -28.94 31.06
CA ASP A 63 15.19 -29.98 31.80
C ASP A 63 15.94 -29.41 33.02
N SER A 64 16.28 -28.12 32.97
CA SER A 64 16.92 -27.38 34.07
C SER A 64 15.91 -26.75 35.04
N GLY A 65 14.61 -27.02 34.89
CA GLY A 65 13.54 -26.47 35.74
C GLY A 65 13.24 -24.99 35.52
N LYS A 66 13.62 -24.44 34.35
CA LYS A 66 13.44 -23.03 34.00
C LYS A 66 12.16 -22.83 33.18
N GLN A 67 11.63 -21.61 33.18
CA GLN A 67 10.37 -21.30 32.50
C GLN A 67 10.63 -20.81 31.07
N VAL A 68 9.79 -21.26 30.14
CA VAL A 68 9.72 -20.74 28.77
C VAL A 68 8.29 -20.26 28.50
N VAL A 69 8.15 -19.09 27.88
CA VAL A 69 6.88 -18.54 27.39
C VAL A 69 7.08 -18.18 25.93
N LEU A 70 6.17 -18.65 25.09
CA LEU A 70 6.21 -18.47 23.65
C LEU A 70 4.95 -17.72 23.22
N ALA A 71 5.10 -16.77 22.31
CA ALA A 71 4.01 -16.06 21.66
C ALA A 71 4.06 -16.25 20.14
N SER A 72 2.88 -16.32 19.52
CA SER A 72 2.76 -16.44 18.07
C SER A 72 1.43 -15.87 17.59
N ASP A 73 1.44 -15.32 16.37
CA ASP A 73 0.25 -14.83 15.68
C ASP A 73 -0.70 -15.95 15.24
N ARG A 74 -0.21 -17.20 15.20
CA ARG A 74 -0.98 -18.36 14.72
C ARG A 74 -0.78 -19.53 15.67
N LEU A 75 -1.75 -20.43 15.67
CA LEU A 75 -1.59 -21.73 16.30
C LEU A 75 -0.35 -22.44 15.71
N PRO A 76 0.48 -23.13 16.51
CA PRO A 76 1.68 -23.80 16.01
C PRO A 76 1.42 -24.74 14.82
N THR A 77 0.28 -25.43 14.83
CA THR A 77 -0.18 -26.32 13.75
C THR A 77 -0.57 -25.60 12.45
N ALA A 78 -0.80 -24.29 12.51
CA ALA A 78 -1.20 -23.44 11.38
C ALA A 78 -0.05 -22.56 10.86
N ILE A 79 1.16 -22.69 11.42
CA ILE A 79 2.35 -22.00 10.90
C ILE A 79 2.95 -22.82 9.76
N PRO A 80 3.04 -22.29 8.53
CA PRO A 80 3.66 -22.99 7.41
C PRO A 80 5.14 -23.31 7.70
N GLY A 81 5.56 -24.55 7.40
CA GLY A 81 6.95 -24.97 7.55
C GLY A 81 7.39 -25.30 8.98
N PHE A 82 6.51 -25.19 9.98
CA PHE A 82 6.80 -25.66 11.33
C PHE A 82 6.96 -27.18 11.37
N SER A 83 8.09 -27.65 11.90
CA SER A 83 8.38 -29.06 12.08
C SER A 83 7.49 -29.70 13.14
N ASP A 84 7.13 -30.97 12.91
CA ASP A 84 6.38 -31.79 13.88
C ASP A 84 7.08 -31.87 15.23
N ARG A 85 8.43 -31.84 15.22
CA ARG A 85 9.24 -31.90 16.44
C ARG A 85 9.05 -30.67 17.33
N LEU A 86 9.09 -29.47 16.74
CA LEU A 86 8.88 -28.23 17.48
C LEU A 86 7.43 -28.12 17.94
N ASN A 87 6.47 -28.46 17.08
CA ASN A 87 5.05 -28.53 17.44
C ASN A 87 4.80 -29.46 18.65
N ALA A 88 5.38 -30.66 18.63
CA ALA A 88 5.26 -31.61 19.73
C ALA A 88 5.89 -31.11 21.04
N ARG A 89 6.90 -30.23 21.00
CA ARG A 89 7.46 -29.59 22.20
C ARG A 89 6.50 -28.55 22.76
N ILE A 90 5.97 -27.68 21.91
CA ILE A 90 5.04 -26.62 22.31
C ILE A 90 3.77 -27.22 22.94
N GLN A 91 3.24 -28.29 22.34
CA GLN A 91 2.04 -28.97 22.84
C GLN A 91 2.22 -29.70 24.18
N LYS A 92 3.46 -29.95 24.64
CA LYS A 92 3.69 -30.46 26.01
C LYS A 92 3.42 -29.40 27.08
N GLY A 93 3.41 -28.12 26.70
CA GLY A 93 3.14 -27.00 27.59
C GLY A 93 1.65 -26.60 27.63
N LEU A 94 1.39 -25.48 28.31
CA LEU A 94 0.08 -24.85 28.31
C LEU A 94 -0.04 -23.94 27.08
N THR A 95 -1.01 -24.24 26.20
CA THR A 95 -1.36 -23.38 25.06
C THR A 95 -2.65 -22.64 25.38
N VAL A 96 -2.62 -21.30 25.32
CA VAL A 96 -3.78 -20.43 25.53
C VAL A 96 -3.94 -19.55 24.31
N ASP A 97 -5.16 -19.48 23.78
CA ASP A 97 -5.51 -18.58 22.69
C ASP A 97 -5.92 -17.21 23.23
N LEU A 98 -5.47 -16.14 22.57
CA LEU A 98 -5.80 -14.76 22.90
C LEU A 98 -6.82 -14.23 21.89
N LEU A 99 -8.09 -14.24 22.31
CA LEU A 99 -9.18 -13.74 21.48
C LEU A 99 -9.27 -12.21 21.53
N PRO A 100 -9.81 -11.57 20.47
CA PRO A 100 -10.14 -10.16 20.50
C PRO A 100 -11.01 -9.80 21.72
N PRO A 101 -10.75 -8.66 22.38
CA PRO A 101 -11.49 -8.26 23.57
C PRO A 101 -12.96 -8.00 23.26
N ASP A 102 -13.85 -8.44 24.16
CA ASP A 102 -15.26 -8.08 24.11
C ASP A 102 -15.48 -6.57 24.34
N GLU A 103 -16.69 -6.07 24.06
CA GLU A 103 -17.00 -4.64 24.14
C GLU A 103 -16.70 -4.05 25.53
N ASN A 104 -17.07 -4.74 26.60
CA ASN A 104 -16.82 -4.29 27.98
C ASN A 104 -15.32 -4.18 28.28
N THR A 105 -14.54 -5.12 27.76
CA THR A 105 -13.08 -5.14 27.87
C THR A 105 -12.48 -4.03 27.03
N ARG A 106 -12.99 -3.76 25.82
CA ARG A 106 -12.58 -2.63 24.98
C ARG A 106 -12.85 -1.28 25.65
N ILE A 107 -14.02 -1.09 26.27
CA ILE A 107 -14.33 0.13 27.04
C ILE A 107 -13.30 0.35 28.15
N LYS A 108 -12.96 -0.71 28.91
CA LYS A 108 -11.92 -0.64 29.96
C LYS A 108 -10.55 -0.31 29.37
N LEU A 109 -10.17 -0.96 28.27
CA LEU A 109 -8.89 -0.72 27.59
C LEU A 109 -8.79 0.72 27.07
N VAL A 110 -9.84 1.24 26.41
CA VAL A 110 -9.89 2.63 25.95
C VAL A 110 -9.69 3.59 27.13
N ARG A 111 -10.36 3.36 28.28
CA ARG A 111 -10.19 4.20 29.48
C ARG A 111 -8.76 4.14 30.02
N VAL A 112 -8.20 2.95 30.18
CA VAL A 112 -6.83 2.76 30.67
C VAL A 112 -5.82 3.46 29.76
N LYS A 113 -5.92 3.24 28.45
CA LYS A 113 -5.02 3.82 27.45
C LYS A 113 -5.20 5.34 27.31
N ALA A 114 -6.42 5.84 27.41
CA ALA A 114 -6.68 7.28 27.43
C ALA A 114 -6.07 7.95 28.67
N HIS A 115 -6.21 7.30 29.84
CA HIS A 115 -5.60 7.77 31.08
C HIS A 115 -4.06 7.79 31.02
N GLU A 116 -3.43 6.73 30.51
CA GLU A 116 -1.98 6.67 30.26
C GLU A 116 -1.50 7.84 29.39
N LYS A 117 -2.31 8.21 28.39
CA LYS A 117 -2.05 9.34 27.47
C LYS A 117 -2.53 10.69 27.99
N LYS A 118 -3.04 10.76 29.23
CA LYS A 118 -3.59 11.97 29.86
C LYS A 118 -4.74 12.62 29.07
N LEU A 119 -5.46 11.84 28.27
CA LEU A 119 -6.65 12.27 27.56
C LEU A 119 -7.85 12.29 28.51
N LYS A 120 -8.60 13.39 28.50
CA LYS A 120 -9.91 13.49 29.17
C LYS A 120 -10.99 13.20 28.14
N LEU A 121 -11.52 11.98 28.15
CA LEU A 121 -12.60 11.56 27.26
C LEU A 121 -13.90 11.44 28.06
N SER A 122 -15.02 11.84 27.47
CA SER A 122 -16.34 11.57 28.03
C SER A 122 -16.68 10.08 27.91
N ASP A 123 -17.60 9.61 28.73
CA ASP A 123 -18.06 8.21 28.67
C ASP A 123 -18.69 7.85 27.32
N GLU A 124 -19.33 8.82 26.66
CA GLU A 124 -19.88 8.66 25.33
C GLU A 124 -18.79 8.41 24.28
N ILE A 125 -17.72 9.22 24.29
CA ILE A 125 -16.57 9.05 23.40
C ILE A 125 -15.88 7.71 23.63
N VAL A 126 -15.69 7.32 24.89
CA VAL A 126 -15.08 6.03 25.24
C VAL A 126 -15.89 4.87 24.67
N LYS A 127 -17.21 4.88 24.85
CA LYS A 127 -18.11 3.85 24.31
C LYS A 127 -18.07 3.83 22.80
N TYR A 128 -18.11 5.00 22.16
CA TYR A 128 -18.09 5.11 20.72
C TYR A 128 -16.79 4.55 20.11
N ILE A 129 -15.62 4.87 20.69
CA ILE A 129 -14.34 4.26 20.28
C ILE A 129 -14.38 2.74 20.45
N ALA A 130 -14.87 2.23 21.58
CA ALA A 130 -14.95 0.79 21.84
C ALA A 130 -15.95 0.04 20.95
N GLU A 131 -16.99 0.72 20.46
CA GLU A 131 -17.95 0.18 19.51
C GLU A 131 -17.33 0.09 18.10
N LYS A 132 -16.59 1.12 17.68
CA LYS A 132 -16.02 1.19 16.32
C LYS A 132 -14.69 0.47 16.14
N VAL A 133 -13.86 0.42 17.17
CA VAL A 133 -12.52 -0.21 17.12
C VAL A 133 -12.59 -1.60 17.71
N THR A 134 -12.86 -2.60 16.87
CA THR A 134 -13.21 -3.96 17.34
C THR A 134 -12.11 -5.00 17.13
N GLN A 135 -11.08 -4.72 16.32
CA GLN A 135 -10.15 -5.76 15.86
C GLN A 135 -9.13 -6.14 16.94
N ASN A 136 -8.37 -5.17 17.44
CA ASN A 136 -7.29 -5.43 18.40
C ASN A 136 -6.91 -4.18 19.21
N VAL A 137 -6.11 -4.39 20.27
CA VAL A 137 -5.67 -3.32 21.17
C VAL A 137 -4.77 -2.29 20.47
N ARG A 138 -4.03 -2.70 19.44
CA ARG A 138 -3.13 -1.81 18.67
C ARG A 138 -3.92 -0.74 17.91
N GLU A 139 -5.09 -1.07 17.35
CA GLU A 139 -5.97 -0.08 16.74
C GLU A 139 -6.53 0.91 17.76
N ILE A 140 -6.86 0.46 18.98
CA ILE A 140 -7.28 1.35 20.08
C ILE A 140 -6.16 2.34 20.39
N GLU A 141 -4.93 1.86 20.53
CA GLU A 141 -3.77 2.73 20.78
C GLU A 141 -3.49 3.70 19.64
N SER A 142 -3.57 3.23 18.39
CA SER A 142 -3.41 4.05 17.19
C SER A 142 -4.45 5.16 17.12
N THR A 143 -5.71 4.83 17.38
CA THR A 143 -6.82 5.79 17.47
C THR A 143 -6.53 6.85 18.52
N LEU A 144 -6.18 6.44 19.75
CA LEU A 144 -5.90 7.38 20.82
C LEU A 144 -4.65 8.24 20.55
N ASN A 145 -3.64 7.71 19.86
CA ASN A 145 -2.49 8.49 19.39
C ASN A 145 -2.92 9.58 18.40
N LYS A 146 -3.83 9.28 17.47
CA LYS A 146 -4.41 10.29 16.58
C LYS A 146 -5.13 11.37 17.38
N VAL A 147 -5.96 11.00 18.37
CA VAL A 147 -6.64 11.96 19.25
C VAL A 147 -5.64 12.88 19.96
N VAL A 148 -4.53 12.33 20.49
CA VAL A 148 -3.45 13.14 21.07
C VAL A 148 -2.88 14.10 20.03
N ALA A 149 -2.56 13.64 18.82
CA ALA A 149 -1.98 14.47 17.77
C ALA A 149 -2.90 15.64 17.38
N PHE A 150 -4.18 15.38 17.11
CA PHE A 150 -5.16 16.43 16.76
C PHE A 150 -5.38 17.42 17.89
N SER A 151 -5.48 16.95 19.14
CA SER A 151 -5.69 17.85 20.29
C SER A 151 -4.45 18.67 20.65
N THR A 152 -3.25 18.12 20.50
CA THR A 152 -2.02 18.80 20.92
C THR A 152 -1.37 19.63 19.82
N ILE A 153 -1.32 19.11 18.59
CA ILE A 153 -0.68 19.77 17.45
C ILE A 153 -1.64 20.75 16.79
N MET A 154 -2.87 20.31 16.50
CA MET A 154 -3.88 21.15 15.83
C MET A 154 -4.73 21.96 16.80
N LYS A 155 -4.54 21.78 18.13
CA LYS A 155 -5.28 22.47 19.19
C LYS A 155 -6.81 22.32 19.09
N MET A 156 -7.26 21.20 18.54
CA MET A 156 -8.69 20.92 18.42
C MET A 156 -9.25 20.41 19.75
N GLU A 157 -10.48 20.81 20.08
CA GLU A 157 -11.18 20.24 21.22
C GLU A 157 -11.57 18.78 20.94
N ILE A 158 -11.49 17.94 21.97
CA ILE A 158 -11.86 16.54 21.84
C ILE A 158 -13.37 16.41 22.05
N ASP A 159 -14.11 16.38 20.94
CA ASP A 159 -15.56 16.18 20.89
C ASP A 159 -15.94 14.97 20.03
N MET A 160 -17.23 14.63 19.99
CA MET A 160 -17.73 13.51 19.18
C MET A 160 -17.49 13.70 17.67
N THR A 161 -17.44 14.95 17.20
CA THR A 161 -17.18 15.27 15.79
C THR A 161 -15.76 14.86 15.42
N LEU A 162 -14.76 15.33 16.18
CA LEU A 162 -13.35 14.97 15.98
C LEU A 162 -13.14 13.45 16.06
N ILE A 163 -13.74 12.80 17.05
CA ILE A 163 -13.60 11.35 17.24
C ILE A 163 -14.24 10.60 16.06
N SER A 164 -15.41 11.03 15.60
CA SER A 164 -16.05 10.46 14.42
C SER A 164 -15.18 10.63 13.17
N ASP A 165 -14.52 11.78 12.99
CA ASP A 165 -13.64 12.02 11.86
C ASP A 165 -12.36 11.17 11.92
N ILE A 166 -11.77 11.01 13.11
CA ILE A 166 -10.59 10.14 13.32
C ILE A 166 -10.91 8.66 13.06
N LEU A 167 -12.12 8.24 13.40
CA LEU A 167 -12.60 6.85 13.28
C LEU A 167 -13.26 6.54 11.93
N LYS A 168 -13.46 7.53 11.06
CA LYS A 168 -13.78 7.24 9.66
C LYS A 168 -12.68 6.31 9.13
N PRO A 169 -13.06 5.20 8.47
CA PRO A 169 -12.06 4.36 7.85
C PRO A 169 -11.20 5.25 6.97
N LEU A 170 -9.87 5.18 7.13
CA LEU A 170 -8.98 5.68 6.11
C LEU A 170 -9.45 5.00 4.83
N ALA A 171 -9.95 5.79 3.87
CA ALA A 171 -10.25 5.29 2.56
C ALA A 171 -9.03 4.48 2.10
N PRO A 172 -9.19 3.29 1.49
CA PRO A 172 -8.07 2.56 0.91
C PRO A 172 -7.14 3.55 0.21
N VAL A 173 -5.81 3.41 0.28
CA VAL A 173 -4.88 4.41 -0.30
C VAL A 173 -5.32 4.82 -1.71
N GLN A 174 -5.84 3.85 -2.49
CA GLN A 174 -6.45 4.08 -3.79
C GLN A 174 -7.68 5.00 -3.77
N GLU A 175 -8.62 4.82 -2.84
CA GLU A 175 -9.82 5.66 -2.73
C GLU A 175 -9.49 7.07 -2.21
N THR A 176 -8.54 7.21 -1.28
CA THR A 176 -8.05 8.53 -0.84
C THR A 176 -7.38 9.27 -2.00
N ARG A 177 -6.57 8.57 -2.80
CA ARG A 177 -5.94 9.14 -4.01
C ARG A 177 -6.95 9.49 -5.09
N LYS A 178 -8.03 8.72 -5.25
CA LYS A 178 -9.15 9.10 -6.14
C LYS A 178 -9.82 10.37 -5.66
N GLU A 179 -10.04 10.56 -4.36
CA GLU A 179 -10.59 11.80 -3.81
C GLU A 179 -9.66 13.00 -4.07
N ILE A 180 -8.35 12.84 -3.84
CA ILE A 180 -7.35 13.87 -4.17
C ILE A 180 -7.39 14.20 -5.67
N MET A 181 -7.50 13.18 -6.54
CA MET A 181 -7.58 13.38 -7.99
C MET A 181 -8.82 14.16 -8.42
N LYS A 182 -9.93 14.10 -7.67
CA LYS A 182 -11.12 14.92 -7.95
C LYS A 182 -10.88 16.41 -7.67
N GLU A 183 -9.90 16.77 -6.86
CA GLU A 183 -9.63 18.16 -6.47
C GLU A 183 -8.28 18.70 -6.97
N VAL A 184 -7.46 17.86 -7.63
CA VAL A 184 -6.15 18.26 -8.13
C VAL A 184 -6.24 19.46 -9.08
N ASN A 185 -5.30 20.40 -8.96
CA ASN A 185 -5.25 21.55 -9.85
C ASN A 185 -4.55 21.17 -11.16
N ILE A 186 -5.24 21.32 -12.28
CA ILE A 186 -4.69 21.12 -13.63
C ILE A 186 -5.03 22.32 -14.52
N GLN A 187 -4.07 22.70 -15.35
CA GLN A 187 -4.13 23.89 -16.19
C GLN A 187 -4.19 23.53 -17.69
N PRO A 188 -5.01 24.23 -18.50
CA PRO A 188 -4.99 24.10 -19.96
C PRO A 188 -3.59 24.38 -20.54
N GLY A 189 -3.19 23.60 -21.54
CA GLY A 189 -1.88 23.74 -22.20
C GLY A 189 -0.72 23.05 -21.46
N HIS A 190 -1.01 22.28 -20.41
CA HIS A 190 0.00 21.59 -19.61
C HIS A 190 -0.07 20.06 -19.79
N CYS A 191 1.06 19.42 -19.51
CA CYS A 191 1.28 17.98 -19.65
C CYS A 191 1.59 17.35 -18.29
N TYR A 192 0.88 16.27 -17.96
CA TYR A 192 0.91 15.64 -16.65
C TYR A 192 1.34 14.18 -16.69
N LEU A 193 2.11 13.76 -15.69
CA LEU A 193 2.50 12.38 -15.46
C LEU A 193 1.69 11.82 -14.28
N ILE A 194 1.05 10.66 -14.48
CA ILE A 194 0.21 10.01 -13.48
C ILE A 194 0.80 8.65 -13.14
N GLU A 195 1.16 8.43 -11.88
CA GLU A 195 1.69 7.15 -11.41
C GLU A 195 0.55 6.19 -11.05
N GLU A 196 0.38 5.13 -11.85
CA GLU A 196 -0.62 4.09 -11.66
C GLU A 196 -0.30 2.80 -12.42
N GLU A 197 -0.68 1.64 -11.86
CA GLU A 197 -0.55 0.35 -12.57
C GLU A 197 -1.65 0.11 -13.61
N LYS A 198 -2.83 0.68 -13.37
CA LYS A 198 -4.03 0.59 -14.21
C LYS A 198 -4.68 1.97 -14.26
N PRO A 199 -5.27 2.38 -15.39
CA PRO A 199 -5.92 3.68 -15.56
C PRO A 199 -7.10 3.82 -14.59
N THR A 200 -6.81 4.35 -13.41
CA THR A 200 -7.77 4.56 -12.32
C THR A 200 -7.85 6.04 -12.03
N TYR A 201 -6.71 6.67 -11.77
CA TYR A 201 -6.64 8.10 -11.48
C TYR A 201 -6.77 8.92 -12.75
N SER A 202 -6.16 8.48 -13.86
CA SER A 202 -6.38 9.11 -15.17
C SER A 202 -7.84 9.08 -15.61
N ASN A 203 -8.57 7.98 -15.34
CA ASN A 203 -10.01 7.90 -15.62
C ASN A 203 -10.83 8.85 -14.74
N VAL A 204 -10.51 8.96 -13.44
CA VAL A 204 -11.15 9.93 -12.54
C VAL A 204 -10.92 11.37 -13.02
N LEU A 205 -9.69 11.68 -13.42
CA LEU A 205 -9.35 13.00 -13.95
C LEU A 205 -10.10 13.29 -15.25
N MET A 206 -10.15 12.32 -16.18
CA MET A 206 -10.87 12.45 -17.44
C MET A 206 -12.37 12.67 -17.21
N GLU A 207 -13.02 11.87 -16.36
CA GLU A 207 -14.46 12.01 -16.04
C GLU A 207 -14.76 13.41 -15.48
N ARG A 208 -13.90 13.91 -14.57
CA ARG A 208 -14.02 15.26 -14.03
C ARG A 208 -13.93 16.31 -15.14
N MET A 209 -12.92 16.25 -15.99
CA MET A 209 -12.74 17.24 -17.05
C MET A 209 -13.89 17.23 -18.04
N MET A 210 -14.44 16.05 -18.34
CA MET A 210 -15.63 15.93 -19.17
C MET A 210 -16.87 16.55 -18.51
N ALA A 211 -17.02 16.44 -17.19
CA ALA A 211 -18.05 17.16 -16.45
C ALA A 211 -17.88 18.69 -16.50
N GLU A 212 -16.65 19.17 -16.69
CA GLU A 212 -16.30 20.58 -16.93
C GLU A 212 -16.35 20.97 -18.43
N ASN A 213 -17.02 20.17 -19.28
CA ASN A 213 -17.19 20.34 -20.73
C ASN A 213 -15.92 20.19 -21.58
N TYR A 214 -14.92 19.46 -21.12
CA TYR A 214 -13.80 19.05 -21.97
C TYR A 214 -14.20 17.85 -22.84
N ARG A 215 -13.74 17.83 -24.08
CA ARG A 215 -13.78 16.63 -24.91
C ARG A 215 -12.69 15.66 -24.44
N GLY A 216 -13.03 14.40 -24.21
CA GLY A 216 -12.08 13.38 -23.76
C GLY A 216 -11.62 12.43 -24.87
N LEU A 217 -10.31 12.23 -25.03
CA LEU A 217 -9.70 11.15 -25.81
C LEU A 217 -8.85 10.28 -24.88
N ILE A 218 -9.10 8.97 -24.89
CA ILE A 218 -8.30 7.98 -24.15
C ILE A 218 -7.67 7.02 -25.15
N ILE A 219 -6.34 6.92 -25.11
CA ILE A 219 -5.58 5.89 -25.81
C ILE A 219 -5.09 4.92 -24.75
N THR A 220 -5.56 3.67 -24.76
CA THR A 220 -5.33 2.71 -23.67
C THR A 220 -5.00 1.32 -24.19
N ARG A 221 -4.20 0.56 -23.44
CA ARG A 221 -4.00 -0.88 -23.66
C ARG A 221 -5.14 -1.73 -23.13
N MET A 222 -5.98 -1.20 -22.25
CA MET A 222 -7.15 -1.89 -21.75
C MET A 222 -8.21 -2.04 -22.85
N ASN A 223 -8.97 -3.13 -22.79
CA ASN A 223 -10.11 -3.28 -23.68
C ASN A 223 -11.14 -2.17 -23.38
N PRO A 224 -11.60 -1.38 -24.38
CA PRO A 224 -12.51 -0.26 -24.16
C PRO A 224 -13.76 -0.61 -23.36
N LYS A 225 -14.31 -1.83 -23.54
CA LYS A 225 -15.49 -2.29 -22.78
C LYS A 225 -15.27 -2.32 -21.28
N ARG A 226 -14.03 -2.52 -20.82
CA ARG A 226 -13.71 -2.59 -19.39
C ARG A 226 -13.57 -1.23 -18.72
N ILE A 227 -13.34 -0.18 -19.50
CA ILE A 227 -13.13 1.16 -18.96
C ILE A 227 -14.35 2.07 -19.16
N ARG A 228 -15.25 1.75 -20.10
CA ARG A 228 -16.48 2.53 -20.31
C ARG A 228 -17.34 2.64 -19.04
N ASP A 229 -17.38 1.59 -18.22
CA ASP A 229 -18.15 1.59 -16.97
C ASP A 229 -17.64 2.62 -15.93
N ALA A 230 -16.45 3.20 -16.15
CA ALA A 230 -15.89 4.23 -15.29
C ALA A 230 -16.41 5.65 -15.60
N PHE A 231 -17.13 5.84 -16.71
CA PHE A 231 -17.54 7.15 -17.21
C PHE A 231 -19.06 7.30 -17.29
N VAL A 232 -19.59 8.46 -16.94
CA VAL A 232 -21.01 8.79 -17.16
C VAL A 232 -21.23 9.23 -18.61
N ASN A 233 -20.29 10.00 -19.15
CA ASN A 233 -20.27 10.44 -20.55
C ASN A 233 -19.18 9.68 -21.31
N ASP A 234 -19.50 9.13 -22.48
CA ASP A 234 -18.57 8.28 -23.23
C ASP A 234 -17.41 9.10 -23.85
N PRO A 235 -16.14 8.94 -23.40
CA PRO A 235 -15.01 9.55 -24.08
C PRO A 235 -14.74 8.87 -25.42
N ARG A 236 -14.00 9.53 -26.32
CA ARG A 236 -13.44 8.88 -27.50
C ARG A 236 -12.33 7.93 -27.04
N ILE A 237 -12.58 6.62 -27.05
CA ILE A 237 -11.58 5.62 -26.67
C ILE A 237 -10.96 4.99 -27.92
N LEU A 238 -9.63 4.96 -27.98
CA LEU A 238 -8.84 4.22 -28.96
C LEU A 238 -8.08 3.10 -28.25
N TRP A 239 -8.36 1.85 -28.64
CA TRP A 239 -7.63 0.71 -28.13
C TRP A 239 -6.28 0.62 -28.81
N LEU A 240 -5.21 0.84 -28.05
CA LEU A 240 -3.85 0.70 -28.52
C LEU A 240 -3.55 -0.78 -28.75
N THR A 241 -3.51 -1.26 -30.00
CA THR A 241 -3.30 -2.67 -30.35
C THR A 241 -2.97 -2.87 -31.82
N ASP A 242 -2.16 -3.87 -32.14
CA ASP A 242 -1.87 -4.31 -33.51
C ASP A 242 -2.99 -5.17 -34.12
N LYS A 243 -4.03 -5.51 -33.34
CA LYS A 243 -5.15 -6.31 -33.81
C LYS A 243 -6.28 -5.41 -34.27
N ASP A 244 -6.78 -5.70 -35.47
CA ASP A 244 -8.05 -5.13 -35.92
C ASP A 244 -9.21 -5.62 -35.05
N SER A 245 -10.13 -4.71 -34.77
CA SER A 245 -11.37 -5.00 -34.05
C SER A 245 -12.54 -4.48 -34.87
N SER A 246 -13.55 -5.32 -35.11
CA SER A 246 -14.80 -4.90 -35.74
C SER A 246 -15.73 -4.14 -34.79
N MET A 247 -15.49 -4.23 -33.48
CA MET A 247 -16.39 -3.73 -32.43
C MET A 247 -15.88 -2.47 -31.75
N GLU A 248 -14.57 -2.24 -31.76
CA GLU A 248 -13.93 -1.13 -31.03
C GLU A 248 -12.99 -0.38 -31.96
N LYS A 249 -12.87 0.93 -31.75
CA LYS A 249 -11.88 1.74 -32.48
C LYS A 249 -10.48 1.39 -31.97
N THR A 250 -9.57 1.07 -32.88
CA THR A 250 -8.18 0.71 -32.55
C THR A 250 -7.20 1.75 -33.08
N VAL A 251 -6.01 1.78 -32.49
CA VAL A 251 -4.84 2.49 -33.00
C VAL A 251 -3.63 1.57 -32.86
N PRO A 252 -2.82 1.37 -33.91
CA PRO A 252 -1.60 0.58 -33.80
C PRO A 252 -0.57 1.32 -32.93
N PRO A 253 0.40 0.62 -32.33
CA PRO A 253 1.56 1.20 -31.63
C PRO A 253 2.57 1.86 -32.57
N SER A 254 2.09 2.62 -33.55
CA SER A 254 2.89 3.55 -34.35
C SER A 254 2.80 4.92 -33.70
N LEU A 255 3.95 5.45 -33.29
CA LEU A 255 4.05 6.78 -32.69
C LEU A 255 3.50 7.85 -33.65
N GLU A 256 3.75 7.71 -34.95
CA GLU A 256 3.25 8.63 -35.98
C GLU A 256 1.72 8.61 -36.07
N MET A 257 1.11 7.42 -36.04
CA MET A 257 -0.34 7.27 -36.09
C MET A 257 -0.99 7.83 -34.82
N ILE A 258 -0.36 7.60 -33.66
CA ILE A 258 -0.83 8.14 -32.38
C ILE A 258 -0.75 9.67 -32.39
N ILE A 259 0.36 10.26 -32.84
CA ILE A 259 0.50 11.72 -32.99
C ILE A 259 -0.62 12.26 -33.86
N HIS A 260 -0.82 11.67 -35.05
CA HIS A 260 -1.86 12.11 -35.98
C HIS A 260 -3.26 12.07 -35.34
N LYS A 261 -3.58 11.01 -34.58
CA LYS A 261 -4.88 10.88 -33.91
C LYS A 261 -5.08 11.90 -32.78
N ILE A 262 -4.01 12.20 -32.04
CA ILE A 262 -4.04 13.23 -30.99
C ILE A 262 -4.22 14.62 -31.61
N GLN A 263 -3.43 14.96 -32.64
CA GLN A 263 -3.53 16.23 -33.36
C GLN A 263 -4.90 16.43 -34.03
N GLU A 264 -5.43 15.39 -34.70
CA GLU A 264 -6.78 15.39 -35.28
C GLU A 264 -7.81 15.78 -34.21
N PHE A 265 -7.75 15.15 -33.03
CA PHE A 265 -8.67 15.41 -31.93
C PHE A 265 -8.49 16.81 -31.29
N MET A 266 -7.25 17.29 -31.20
CA MET A 266 -6.93 18.62 -30.66
C MET A 266 -7.38 19.75 -31.59
N SER A 267 -7.42 19.50 -32.91
CA SER A 267 -7.81 20.51 -33.91
C SER A 267 -9.31 20.86 -33.90
N GLU A 268 -10.14 19.99 -33.33
CA GLU A 268 -11.58 20.23 -33.17
C GLU A 268 -11.86 21.36 -32.15
N GLU A 269 -12.91 22.15 -32.34
CA GLU A 269 -13.24 23.27 -31.44
C GLU A 269 -13.53 22.83 -29.99
N GLY A 270 -13.20 23.70 -29.03
CA GLY A 270 -13.44 23.50 -27.60
C GLY A 270 -12.23 22.99 -26.83
N ASN A 271 -12.38 22.93 -25.50
CA ASN A 271 -11.33 22.41 -24.63
C ASN A 271 -11.28 20.88 -24.74
N SER A 272 -10.07 20.32 -24.68
CA SER A 272 -9.84 18.90 -24.85
C SER A 272 -8.89 18.35 -23.79
N MET A 273 -9.07 17.08 -23.43
CA MET A 273 -8.16 16.33 -22.60
C MET A 273 -7.82 15.02 -23.32
N VAL A 274 -6.54 14.68 -23.32
CA VAL A 274 -6.01 13.45 -23.92
C VAL A 274 -5.27 12.66 -22.85
N VAL A 275 -5.61 11.39 -22.67
CA VAL A 275 -4.92 10.45 -21.78
C VAL A 275 -4.26 9.37 -22.63
N LEU A 276 -2.97 9.14 -22.40
CA LEU A 276 -2.21 8.02 -22.95
C LEU A 276 -1.83 7.02 -21.84
N ASP A 277 -2.54 5.90 -21.82
CA ASP A 277 -2.31 4.74 -20.96
C ASP A 277 -1.65 3.61 -21.77
N GLY A 278 -0.38 3.30 -21.46
CA GLY A 278 0.38 2.28 -22.18
C GLY A 278 1.69 2.79 -22.79
N ILE A 279 2.29 3.84 -22.23
CA ILE A 279 3.60 4.33 -22.65
C ILE A 279 4.67 3.23 -22.55
N GLN A 280 4.59 2.31 -21.58
CA GLN A 280 5.47 1.15 -21.46
C GLN A 280 5.34 0.20 -22.65
N TYR A 281 4.12 0.02 -23.17
CA TYR A 281 3.90 -0.79 -24.35
C TYR A 281 4.58 -0.15 -25.57
N LEU A 282 4.51 1.17 -25.71
CA LEU A 282 5.19 1.89 -26.78
C LEU A 282 6.71 1.80 -26.66
N ILE A 283 7.26 1.94 -25.45
CA ILE A 283 8.69 1.79 -25.16
C ILE A 283 9.15 0.37 -25.54
N SER A 284 8.37 -0.65 -25.15
CA SER A 284 8.68 -2.05 -25.43
C SER A 284 8.63 -2.41 -26.92
N ASN A 285 7.77 -1.74 -27.71
CA ASN A 285 7.68 -1.95 -29.16
C ASN A 285 8.71 -1.13 -29.97
N THR A 286 9.25 -0.06 -29.39
CA THR A 286 10.21 0.83 -30.06
C THR A 286 11.48 0.95 -29.22
N ASN A 287 11.69 2.09 -28.56
CA ASN A 287 12.67 2.33 -27.51
C ASN A 287 12.30 3.62 -26.78
N PHE A 288 12.90 3.82 -25.60
CA PHE A 288 12.65 4.99 -24.77
C PHE A 288 12.92 6.31 -25.50
N ASP A 289 14.03 6.42 -26.25
CA ASP A 289 14.40 7.67 -26.95
C ASP A 289 13.39 8.09 -28.03
N SER A 290 12.78 7.12 -28.71
CA SER A 290 11.76 7.39 -29.72
C SER A 290 10.46 7.83 -29.07
N VAL A 291 10.09 7.19 -27.95
CA VAL A 291 8.93 7.59 -27.15
C VAL A 291 9.13 8.96 -26.51
N LEU A 292 10.34 9.29 -26.04
CA LEU A 292 10.66 10.60 -25.50
C LEU A 292 10.55 11.71 -26.56
N ARG A 293 11.03 11.46 -27.78
CA ARG A 293 10.83 12.40 -28.92
C ARG A 293 9.36 12.55 -29.28
N PHE A 294 8.60 11.46 -29.24
CA PHE A 294 7.15 11.48 -29.40
C PHE A 294 6.48 12.35 -28.32
N LEU A 295 6.82 12.16 -27.05
CA LEU A 295 6.27 12.96 -25.94
C LEU A 295 6.59 14.44 -26.10
N ARG A 296 7.84 14.79 -26.44
CA ARG A 296 8.25 16.18 -26.69
C ARG A 296 7.45 16.83 -27.81
N SER A 297 7.24 16.12 -28.91
CA SER A 297 6.40 16.63 -30.01
C SER A 297 4.96 16.92 -29.57
N ILE A 298 4.40 16.09 -28.69
CA ILE A 298 3.04 16.30 -28.16
C ILE A 298 3.03 17.44 -27.14
N ILE A 299 4.05 17.53 -26.27
CA ILE A 299 4.21 18.62 -25.30
C ILE A 299 4.25 19.98 -26.00
N ASP A 300 5.04 20.10 -27.06
CA ASP A 300 5.15 21.33 -27.85
C ASP A 300 3.76 21.73 -28.40
N GLU A 301 3.04 20.80 -29.02
CA GLU A 301 1.70 21.04 -29.57
C GLU A 301 0.66 21.40 -28.48
N VAL A 302 0.74 20.72 -27.33
CA VAL A 302 -0.17 20.97 -26.20
C VAL A 302 0.06 22.38 -25.65
N SER A 303 1.31 22.82 -25.56
CA SER A 303 1.67 24.15 -25.05
C SER A 303 1.12 25.32 -25.88
N GLU A 304 0.85 25.09 -27.17
CA GLU A 304 0.24 26.07 -28.08
C GLU A 304 -1.30 25.96 -28.13
N SER A 305 -1.89 25.05 -27.33
CA SER A 305 -3.31 24.75 -27.34
C SER A 305 -3.94 24.90 -25.94
N LYS A 306 -5.26 24.69 -25.85
CA LYS A 306 -5.96 24.53 -24.56
C LYS A 306 -6.13 23.08 -24.15
N CYS A 307 -5.47 22.15 -24.84
CA CYS A 307 -5.50 20.74 -24.54
C CYS A 307 -4.80 20.48 -23.20
N ILE A 308 -5.27 19.49 -22.45
CA ILE A 308 -4.55 18.91 -21.32
C ILE A 308 -4.11 17.51 -21.73
N PHE A 309 -2.82 17.22 -21.61
CA PHE A 309 -2.30 15.90 -21.94
C PHE A 309 -1.81 15.19 -20.68
N ALA A 310 -2.22 13.95 -20.49
CA ALA A 310 -1.78 13.13 -19.36
C ALA A 310 -1.25 11.79 -19.84
N VAL A 311 -0.17 11.32 -19.22
CA VAL A 311 0.44 10.02 -19.49
C VAL A 311 0.46 9.21 -18.20
N SER A 312 -0.05 7.98 -18.27
CA SER A 312 -0.02 7.05 -17.14
C SER A 312 1.27 6.22 -17.18
N ILE A 313 1.98 6.16 -16.05
CA ILE A 313 3.15 5.30 -15.86
C ILE A 313 3.01 4.37 -14.66
N SER A 314 3.53 3.15 -14.76
CA SER A 314 3.82 2.26 -13.64
C SER A 314 5.32 2.31 -13.32
N PRO A 315 5.75 3.04 -12.27
CA PRO A 315 7.16 3.25 -11.94
C PRO A 315 7.95 1.94 -11.78
N GLU A 316 7.33 0.91 -11.19
CA GLU A 316 7.98 -0.38 -10.94
C GLU A 316 8.41 -1.14 -12.21
N THR A 317 7.85 -0.76 -13.37
CA THR A 317 8.11 -1.42 -14.65
C THR A 317 9.13 -0.69 -15.53
N MET A 318 9.64 0.46 -15.08
CA MET A 318 10.54 1.33 -15.83
C MET A 318 11.85 1.54 -15.08
N LYS A 319 12.92 1.94 -15.78
CA LYS A 319 14.17 2.29 -15.11
C LYS A 319 14.03 3.64 -14.42
N GLU A 320 14.60 3.79 -13.22
CA GLU A 320 14.58 5.06 -12.48
C GLU A 320 15.06 6.27 -13.31
N GLN A 321 16.07 6.07 -14.17
CA GLN A 321 16.57 7.10 -15.08
C GLN A 321 15.55 7.52 -16.13
N GLU A 322 14.76 6.59 -16.66
CA GLU A 322 13.72 6.85 -17.67
C GLU A 322 12.59 7.68 -17.05
N ILE A 323 12.18 7.32 -15.83
CA ILE A 323 11.19 8.05 -15.04
C ILE A 323 11.69 9.48 -14.77
N SER A 324 12.91 9.62 -14.24
CA SER A 324 13.51 10.92 -13.93
C SER A 324 13.61 11.85 -15.14
N ILE A 325 13.77 11.30 -16.36
CA ILE A 325 13.78 12.08 -17.59
C ILE A 325 12.36 12.53 -17.94
N MET A 326 11.36 11.65 -17.84
CA MET A 326 9.96 12.00 -18.10
C MET A 326 9.43 13.06 -17.13
N GLU A 327 9.76 12.96 -15.84
CA GLU A 327 9.40 13.94 -14.81
C GLU A 327 10.01 15.34 -15.03
N ARG A 328 11.06 15.45 -15.86
CA ARG A 328 11.62 16.75 -16.27
C ARG A 328 10.87 17.38 -17.44
N GLU A 329 10.18 16.57 -18.24
CA GLU A 329 9.43 17.01 -19.41
C GLU A 329 7.95 17.27 -19.08
N MET A 330 7.42 16.64 -18.02
CA MET A 330 6.01 16.67 -17.63
C MET A 330 5.83 16.90 -16.14
N GLU A 331 4.73 17.56 -15.74
CA GLU A 331 4.41 17.80 -14.33
C GLU A 331 3.88 16.53 -13.67
N VAL A 332 4.50 16.12 -12.56
CA VAL A 332 4.04 14.94 -11.82
C VAL A 332 2.83 15.29 -10.96
N LEU A 333 1.72 14.59 -11.16
CA LEU A 333 0.57 14.67 -10.26
C LEU A 333 0.85 13.85 -9.00
N ASN A 334 1.43 14.51 -8.00
CA ASN A 334 1.73 13.90 -6.71
C ASN A 334 0.45 13.55 -5.95
N LEU A 335 0.20 12.25 -5.79
CA LEU A 335 -0.92 11.68 -5.04
C LEU A 335 -0.51 11.25 -3.62
N THR A 336 0.50 11.92 -3.04
CA THR A 336 1.08 11.61 -1.72
C THR A 336 0.41 12.36 -0.58
#